data_AF-A0A3D1XX97-F1
#
_entry.id   AF-A0A3D1XX97-F1
#
_cell.length_a   1.000
_cell.length_b   1.000
_cell.length_c   1.000
_cell.angle_alpha   90.00
_cell.angle_beta   90.00
_cell.angle_gamma   90.00
#
_symmetry.space_group_name_H-M   'P 1'
#
loop_
_entity.id
_entity.type
_entity.pdbx_description
1 polymer ?
#
loop_
_entity_poly.entity_id
_entity_poly.type
_entity_poly.pdbx_seq_one_letter_code
_entity_poly.pdbx_strand_id
1 'polypeptide(L)'
;VKAAKTPKPVVLTLFINWAIKPFTMYLIASFFLGYLFKGFLPGTEIVKTGQEVELWRSYISGAILLGIAPCTAMVLMWSYLAKGNDGLTLVMVAINSLTMLVLYAPLGGLLLGVNAMPIPWQTILLSVMIYVALPLVAGYFSRKWIIKSRGLEWFNAKFLHRLTPISI
;
A
#
# COMPACT_ATOMS: atom_id res chain seq x y z
N VAL A 1 10.22 -23.38 1.65
CA VAL A 1 9.25 -23.20 2.78
C VAL A 1 9.94 -23.03 4.15
N LYS A 2 11.17 -22.49 4.22
CA LYS A 2 11.82 -22.12 5.52
C LYS A 2 11.50 -20.66 5.94
N ALA A 3 11.02 -19.81 5.04
CA ALA A 3 10.70 -18.40 5.30
C ALA A 3 9.50 -18.19 6.25
N ALA A 4 8.52 -19.10 6.26
CA ALA A 4 7.38 -19.04 7.18
C ALA A 4 7.75 -19.35 8.64
N LYS A 5 8.96 -19.88 8.90
CA LYS A 5 9.42 -20.29 10.25
C LYS A 5 10.06 -19.16 11.06
N THR A 6 10.23 -17.97 10.49
CA THR A 6 10.77 -16.78 11.19
C THR A 6 9.76 -15.64 11.12
N PRO A 7 8.73 -15.62 11.99
CA PRO A 7 7.69 -14.57 11.96
C PRO A 7 8.16 -13.23 12.52
N LYS A 8 9.23 -13.20 13.33
CA LYS A 8 9.73 -12.00 13.99
C LYS A 8 9.96 -10.80 13.04
N PRO A 9 10.63 -10.95 11.88
CA PRO A 9 10.88 -9.83 10.97
C PRO A 9 9.59 -9.31 10.31
N VAL A 10 8.67 -10.23 9.98
CA VAL A 10 7.39 -9.88 9.35
C VAL A 10 6.52 -9.08 10.32
N VAL A 11 6.36 -9.57 11.56
CA VAL A 11 5.56 -8.90 12.59
C VAL A 11 6.15 -7.53 12.93
N LEU A 12 7.48 -7.45 13.09
CA LEU A 12 8.16 -6.18 13.35
C LEU A 12 7.89 -5.17 12.23
N THR A 13 7.95 -5.60 10.98
CA THR A 13 7.74 -4.69 9.86
C THR A 13 6.27 -4.28 9.72
N LEU A 14 5.32 -5.19 9.95
CA LEU A 14 3.90 -4.82 9.99
C LEU A 14 3.65 -3.79 11.09
N PHE A 15 4.22 -3.99 12.27
CA PHE A 15 4.08 -3.04 13.38
C PHE A 15 4.64 -1.68 13.01
N ILE A 16 5.86 -1.61 12.47
CA ILE A 16 6.47 -0.34 12.04
C ILE A 16 5.64 0.32 10.93
N ASN A 17 5.20 -0.44 9.92
CA ASN A 17 4.47 0.09 8.77
C ASN A 17 3.08 0.62 9.13
N TRP A 18 2.38 -0.02 10.07
CA TRP A 18 0.98 0.26 10.35
C TRP A 18 0.77 1.05 11.65
N ALA A 19 1.65 0.88 12.65
CA ALA A 19 1.52 1.56 13.94
C ALA A 19 2.44 2.77 14.10
N ILE A 20 3.60 2.80 13.43
CA ILE A 20 4.57 3.90 13.60
C ILE A 20 4.51 4.85 12.40
N LYS A 21 4.73 4.32 11.19
CA LYS A 21 4.89 5.11 9.95
C LYS A 21 3.75 6.11 9.68
N PRO A 22 2.45 5.76 9.79
CA PRO A 22 1.36 6.68 9.48
C PRO A 22 1.31 7.87 10.45
N PHE A 23 1.57 7.61 11.73
CA PHE A 23 1.53 8.62 12.79
C PHE A 23 2.76 9.52 12.73
N THR A 24 3.94 8.96 12.49
CA THR A 24 5.15 9.77 12.29
C THR A 24 5.00 10.66 11.05
N MET A 25 4.42 10.14 9.96
CA MET A 25 4.17 10.94 8.76
C MET A 25 3.20 12.08 9.04
N TYR A 26 2.11 11.83 9.76
CA TYR A 26 1.16 12.87 10.17
C TYR A 26 1.82 13.96 11.03
N LEU A 27 2.63 13.57 12.02
CA LEU A 27 3.33 14.53 12.89
C LEU A 27 4.33 15.39 12.11
N ILE A 28 5.13 14.76 11.24
CA ILE A 28 6.09 15.50 10.41
C ILE A 28 5.36 16.41 9.42
N ALA A 29 4.33 15.90 8.73
CA ALA A 29 3.56 16.69 7.76
C ALA A 29 2.84 17.87 8.42
N SER A 30 2.23 17.68 9.59
CA SER A 30 1.55 18.75 10.33
C SER A 30 2.53 19.81 10.85
N PHE A 31 3.70 19.41 11.33
CA PHE A 31 4.74 20.34 11.74
C PHE A 31 5.25 21.19 10.57
N PHE A 32 5.61 20.55 9.45
CA PHE A 32 6.16 21.28 8.30
C PHE A 32 5.09 22.07 7.55
N LEU A 33 3.98 21.45 7.17
CA LEU A 33 2.97 22.09 6.30
C LEU A 33 1.97 22.95 7.08
N GLY A 34 1.68 22.57 8.34
CA GLY A 34 0.73 23.29 9.19
C GLY A 34 1.35 24.42 10.02
N TYR A 35 2.63 24.34 10.37
CA TYR A 35 3.32 25.35 11.18
C TYR A 35 4.39 26.13 10.40
N LEU A 36 5.35 25.45 9.77
CA LEU A 36 6.49 26.11 9.12
C LEU A 36 6.14 26.75 7.75
N PHE A 37 5.44 26.01 6.90
CA PHE A 37 5.15 26.41 5.51
C PHE A 37 3.73 26.95 5.30
N LYS A 38 2.96 27.16 6.37
CA LYS A 38 1.59 27.67 6.28
C LYS A 38 1.53 29.01 5.51
N GLY A 39 2.51 29.89 5.72
CA GLY A 39 2.60 31.18 5.02
C GLY A 39 2.99 31.07 3.54
N PHE A 40 3.63 29.96 3.13
CA PHE A 40 4.04 29.70 1.75
C PHE A 40 2.97 28.96 0.93
N LEU A 41 1.90 28.48 1.57
CA LEU A 41 0.79 27.77 0.94
C LEU A 41 -0.52 28.56 1.04
N PRO A 42 -0.60 29.80 0.52
CA PRO A 42 -1.86 30.54 0.47
C PRO A 42 -2.79 29.92 -0.58
N GLY A 43 -4.04 29.65 -0.21
CA GLY A 43 -5.08 29.20 -1.13
C GLY A 43 -6.05 28.20 -0.52
N THR A 44 -7.19 28.04 -1.19
CA THR A 44 -8.19 27.02 -0.93
C THR A 44 -8.34 26.14 -2.16
N GLU A 45 -8.50 24.83 -1.95
CA GLU A 45 -8.79 23.86 -2.99
C GLU A 45 -10.22 23.37 -2.81
N ILE A 46 -10.97 23.31 -3.91
CA ILE A 46 -12.30 22.70 -3.93
C ILE A 46 -12.10 21.20 -4.10
N VAL A 47 -12.30 20.44 -3.03
CA VAL A 47 -12.21 18.98 -3.06
C VAL A 47 -13.40 18.43 -3.87
N LYS A 48 -13.29 17.24 -4.47
CA LYS A 48 -14.36 16.58 -5.25
C LYS A 48 -15.73 16.50 -4.55
N THR A 49 -15.76 16.65 -3.23
CA THR A 49 -16.98 16.71 -2.40
C THR A 49 -17.65 18.10 -2.38
N GLY A 50 -17.10 19.08 -3.12
CA GLY A 50 -17.60 20.46 -3.20
C GLY A 50 -17.22 21.36 -2.02
N GLN A 51 -16.40 20.87 -1.09
CA GLN A 51 -15.95 21.64 0.07
C GLN A 51 -14.66 22.40 -0.25
N GLU A 52 -14.64 23.68 0.12
CA GLU A 52 -13.41 24.49 0.12
C GLU A 52 -12.56 24.10 1.33
N VAL A 53 -11.35 23.62 1.07
CA VAL A 53 -10.39 23.21 2.11
C VAL A 53 -9.11 23.99 1.90
N GLU A 54 -8.48 24.42 3.00
CA GLU A 54 -7.19 25.11 2.93
C GLU A 54 -6.12 24.20 2.30
N LEU A 55 -5.29 24.76 1.41
CA LEU A 55 -4.29 24.01 0.62
C LEU A 55 -3.37 23.15 1.50
N TRP A 56 -2.90 23.71 2.62
CA TRP A 56 -1.99 23.02 3.54
C TRP A 56 -2.61 21.74 4.12
N ARG A 57 -3.93 21.72 4.35
CA ARG A 57 -4.65 20.52 4.82
C ARG A 57 -4.72 19.46 3.72
N SER A 58 -4.97 19.88 2.48
CA SER A 58 -4.97 18.97 1.31
C SER A 58 -3.61 18.30 1.14
N TYR A 59 -2.51 19.05 1.27
CA TYR A 59 -1.16 18.50 1.22
C TYR A 59 -0.83 17.56 2.38
N ILE A 60 -1.24 17.89 3.62
CA ILE A 60 -1.08 16.96 4.75
C ILE A 60 -1.83 15.66 4.50
N SER A 61 -3.05 15.74 3.97
CA SER A 61 -3.84 14.56 3.63
C SER A 61 -3.18 13.71 2.55
N GLY A 62 -2.60 14.34 1.51
CA GLY A 62 -1.78 13.65 0.52
C GLY A 62 -0.57 12.94 1.16
N ALA A 63 0.13 13.62 2.08
CA ALA A 63 1.25 13.06 2.83
C ALA A 63 0.82 11.86 3.70
N ILE A 64 -0.34 11.93 4.36
CA ILE A 64 -0.92 10.82 5.13
C ILE A 64 -1.20 9.63 4.21
N LEU A 65 -1.87 9.85 3.07
CA LEU A 65 -2.21 8.78 2.12
C LEU A 65 -0.95 8.08 1.58
N LEU A 66 0.08 8.85 1.23
CA LEU A 66 1.39 8.33 0.85
C LEU A 66 2.11 7.59 1.99
N GLY A 67 1.94 8.08 3.23
CA GLY A 67 2.49 7.46 4.43
C GLY A 67 1.90 6.07 4.71
N ILE A 68 0.59 5.92 4.55
CA ILE A 68 -0.13 4.65 4.77
C ILE A 68 0.14 3.67 3.62
N ALA A 69 0.33 4.15 2.40
CA ALA A 69 0.63 3.29 1.26
C ALA A 69 2.00 2.57 1.44
N PRO A 70 2.02 1.23 1.44
CA PRO A 70 3.27 0.49 1.44
C PRO A 70 3.89 0.43 0.05
N CYS A 71 5.23 0.49 0.00
CA CYS A 71 5.97 0.20 -1.23
C CYS A 71 6.27 -1.31 -1.29
N THR A 72 5.77 -2.01 -2.31
CA THR A 72 5.82 -3.48 -2.39
C THR A 72 6.80 -3.98 -3.44
N ALA A 73 6.77 -3.43 -4.66
CA ALA A 73 7.65 -3.85 -5.75
C ALA A 73 9.12 -3.43 -5.53
N MET A 74 9.36 -2.19 -5.13
CA MET A 74 10.71 -1.64 -4.99
C MET A 74 11.52 -2.39 -3.92
N VAL A 75 10.86 -2.86 -2.85
CA VAL A 75 11.50 -3.56 -1.73
C VAL A 75 12.10 -4.91 -2.19
N LEU A 76 11.50 -5.57 -3.18
CA LEU A 76 12.05 -6.79 -3.77
C LEU A 76 13.37 -6.51 -4.50
N MET A 77 13.40 -5.43 -5.30
CA MET A 77 14.63 -5.01 -5.99
C MET A 77 15.73 -4.57 -5.01
N TRP A 78 15.39 -3.82 -3.97
CA TRP A 78 16.36 -3.44 -2.94
C TRP A 78 16.89 -4.65 -2.16
N SER A 79 16.02 -5.62 -1.84
CA SER A 79 16.42 -6.89 -1.23
C SER A 79 17.42 -7.63 -2.11
N TYR A 80 17.12 -7.74 -3.41
CA TYR A 80 17.99 -8.39 -4.37
C TYR A 80 19.36 -7.70 -4.47
N LEU A 81 19.38 -6.37 -4.60
CA LEU A 81 20.62 -5.57 -4.65
C LEU A 81 21.44 -5.67 -3.36
N ALA A 82 20.77 -5.74 -2.21
CA ALA A 82 21.41 -5.89 -0.90
C ALA A 82 21.86 -7.33 -0.59
N LYS A 83 21.72 -8.28 -1.53
CA LYS A 83 21.97 -9.72 -1.32
C LYS A 83 21.18 -10.29 -0.14
N GLY A 84 19.95 -9.80 0.03
CA GLY A 84 19.02 -10.22 1.06
C GLY A 84 18.35 -11.56 0.76
N ASN A 85 17.42 -11.96 1.64
CA ASN A 85 16.64 -13.18 1.45
C ASN A 85 15.35 -12.87 0.68
N ASP A 86 15.38 -13.03 -0.64
CA ASP A 86 14.24 -12.72 -1.51
C ASP A 86 12.99 -13.51 -1.17
N GLY A 87 13.15 -14.76 -0.71
CA GLY A 87 12.01 -15.59 -0.28
C GLY A 87 11.32 -15.05 0.97
N LEU A 88 12.09 -14.50 1.92
CA LEU A 88 11.54 -13.84 3.11
C LEU A 88 10.91 -12.50 2.74
N THR A 89 11.57 -11.71 1.90
CA THR A 89 11.07 -10.41 1.41
C THR A 89 9.75 -10.59 0.67
N LEU A 90 9.63 -11.59 -0.20
CA LEU A 90 8.39 -11.89 -0.91
C LEU A 90 7.23 -12.23 0.03
N VAL A 91 7.48 -13.06 1.06
CA VAL A 91 6.46 -13.38 2.06
C VAL A 91 6.05 -12.13 2.84
N MET A 92 7.01 -11.30 3.23
CA MET A 92 6.74 -10.07 3.96
C MET A 92 5.94 -9.06 3.13
N VAL A 93 6.30 -8.87 1.86
CA VAL A 93 5.57 -8.01 0.92
C VAL A 93 4.15 -8.53 0.71
N ALA A 94 3.97 -9.84 0.51
CA ALA A 94 2.65 -10.44 0.34
C ALA A 94 1.75 -10.22 1.56
N ILE A 95 2.26 -10.47 2.77
CA ILE A 95 1.50 -10.25 4.01
C ILE A 95 1.15 -8.77 4.16
N ASN A 96 2.10 -7.86 3.91
CA ASN A 96 1.88 -6.43 4.02
C ASN A 96 0.83 -5.90 3.03
N SER A 97 0.82 -6.40 1.79
CA SER A 97 -0.22 -6.10 0.79
C SER A 97 -1.60 -6.61 1.20
N LEU A 98 -1.68 -7.80 1.80
CA LEU A 98 -2.95 -8.34 2.32
C LEU A 98 -3.45 -7.51 3.49
N THR A 99 -2.57 -7.13 4.41
CA THR A 99 -2.90 -6.24 5.52
C THR A 99 -3.39 -4.88 5.03
N MET A 100 -2.84 -4.35 3.92
CA MET A 100 -3.26 -3.09 3.33
C MET A 100 -4.73 -3.06 2.95
N LEU A 101 -5.27 -4.15 2.39
CA LEU A 101 -6.69 -4.25 2.02
C LEU A 101 -7.63 -3.94 3.19
N VAL A 102 -7.22 -4.28 4.42
CA VAL A 102 -8.05 -4.14 5.62
C VAL A 102 -7.68 -2.88 6.40
N LEU A 103 -6.40 -2.57 6.58
CA LEU A 103 -5.94 -1.46 7.45
C LEU A 103 -5.89 -0.11 6.74
N TYR A 104 -5.78 -0.06 5.41
CA TYR A 104 -5.64 1.21 4.68
C TYR A 104 -6.86 2.12 4.83
N ALA A 105 -8.07 1.59 4.64
CA ALA A 105 -9.29 2.38 4.73
C ALA A 105 -9.59 2.88 6.16
N PRO A 106 -9.50 2.05 7.22
CA PRO A 106 -9.69 2.51 8.60
C PRO A 106 -8.65 3.54 9.04
N LEU A 107 -7.36 3.32 8.77
CA LEU A 107 -6.31 4.26 9.17
C LEU A 107 -6.36 5.56 8.37
N GLY A 108 -6.64 5.46 7.07
CA GLY A 108 -6.87 6.63 6.23
C GLY A 108 -8.04 7.45 6.76
N GLY A 109 -9.17 6.81 7.06
CA GLY A 109 -10.33 7.48 7.63
C GLY A 109 -10.05 8.13 8.99
N LEU A 110 -9.31 7.46 9.87
CA LEU A 110 -8.95 8.00 11.18
C LEU A 110 -8.03 9.23 11.06
N LEU A 111 -6.93 9.12 10.31
CA LEU A 111 -5.93 10.20 10.19
C LEU A 111 -6.45 11.40 9.38
N LEU A 112 -7.24 11.16 8.33
CA LEU A 112 -7.90 12.23 7.56
C LEU A 112 -9.01 12.91 8.37
N GLY A 113 -9.71 12.16 9.23
CA GLY A 113 -10.70 12.69 10.15
C GLY A 113 -10.10 13.66 11.16
N VAL A 114 -8.92 13.33 11.72
CA VAL A 114 -8.16 14.24 12.59
C VAL A 114 -7.71 15.51 11.85
N ASN A 115 -7.43 15.42 10.54
CA ASN A 115 -7.08 16.57 9.71
C ASN A 115 -8.30 17.40 9.24
N ALA A 116 -9.51 17.01 9.64
CA ALA A 116 -10.79 17.62 9.23
C ALA A 116 -10.98 17.70 7.70
N MET A 117 -10.50 16.68 6.96
CA MET A 117 -10.71 16.60 5.51
C MET A 117 -11.92 15.70 5.21
N PRO A 118 -12.82 16.05 4.27
CA PRO A 118 -13.88 15.17 3.82
C PRO A 118 -13.28 13.88 3.26
N ILE A 119 -13.64 12.73 3.85
CA ILE A 119 -13.11 11.43 3.47
C ILE A 119 -13.99 10.85 2.36
N PRO A 120 -13.49 10.65 1.12
CA PRO A 120 -14.26 10.04 0.06
C PRO A 120 -14.26 8.51 0.22
N TRP A 121 -15.01 8.02 1.20
CA TRP A 121 -15.10 6.58 1.54
C TRP A 121 -15.46 5.70 0.34
N GLN A 122 -16.38 6.17 -0.51
CA GLN A 122 -16.76 5.46 -1.74
C GLN A 122 -15.57 5.35 -2.71
N THR A 123 -14.82 6.43 -2.91
CA THR A 123 -13.66 6.43 -3.81
C THR A 123 -12.55 5.54 -3.27
N ILE A 124 -12.24 5.62 -1.97
CA ILE A 124 -11.21 4.77 -1.35
C ILE A 124 -11.56 3.30 -1.50
N LEU A 125 -12.80 2.92 -1.16
CA LEU A 125 -13.23 1.52 -1.21
C LEU A 125 -13.28 0.99 -2.64
N LEU A 126 -13.78 1.79 -3.59
CA LEU A 126 -13.83 1.44 -5.01
C LEU A 126 -12.41 1.31 -5.60
N SER A 127 -11.50 2.22 -5.26
CA SER A 127 -10.09 2.13 -5.67
C SER A 127 -9.42 0.88 -5.11
N VAL A 128 -9.59 0.57 -3.82
CA VAL A 128 -9.01 -0.65 -3.22
C VAL A 128 -9.57 -1.92 -3.87
N MET A 129 -10.88 -1.95 -4.13
CA MET A 129 -11.53 -3.09 -4.80
C MET A 129 -11.01 -3.31 -6.23
N ILE A 130 -10.95 -2.24 -7.04
CA ILE A 130 -10.54 -2.35 -8.44
C ILE A 130 -9.04 -2.55 -8.59
N TYR A 131 -8.21 -1.79 -7.86
CA TYR A 131 -6.76 -1.81 -8.06
C TYR A 131 -6.03 -2.89 -7.27
N VAL A 132 -6.60 -3.40 -6.17
CA VAL A 132 -5.92 -4.39 -5.32
C VAL A 132 -6.69 -5.70 -5.26
N ALA A 133 -7.98 -5.68 -4.93
CA ALA A 133 -8.75 -6.91 -4.76
C ALA A 133 -8.95 -7.66 -6.09
N LEU A 134 -9.32 -6.96 -7.17
CA LEU A 134 -9.57 -7.58 -8.47
C LEU A 134 -8.32 -8.29 -9.04
N PRO A 135 -7.11 -7.68 -9.09
CA PRO A 135 -5.92 -8.38 -9.54
C PRO A 135 -5.54 -9.59 -8.68
N LEU A 136 -5.71 -9.51 -7.36
CA LEU A 136 -5.46 -10.62 -6.43
C LEU A 136 -6.40 -11.80 -6.69
N VAL A 137 -7.70 -11.51 -6.84
CA VAL A 137 -8.73 -12.51 -7.12
C VAL A 137 -8.51 -13.12 -8.50
N ALA A 138 -8.29 -12.31 -9.53
CA ALA A 138 -7.99 -12.77 -10.88
C ALA A 138 -6.71 -13.62 -10.93
N GLY A 139 -5.65 -13.22 -10.21
CA GLY A 139 -4.40 -13.97 -10.09
C GLY A 139 -4.59 -15.32 -9.39
N TYR A 140 -5.37 -15.36 -8.31
CA TYR A 140 -5.68 -16.59 -7.58
C TYR A 140 -6.50 -17.58 -8.42
N PHE A 141 -7.58 -17.09 -9.07
CA PHE A 141 -8.44 -17.92 -9.91
C PHE A 141 -7.74 -18.41 -11.17
N SER A 142 -6.97 -17.54 -11.86
CA SER A 142 -6.19 -17.94 -13.02
C SER A 142 -5.18 -19.04 -12.67
N ARG A 143 -4.44 -18.90 -11.57
CA ARG A 143 -3.53 -19.94 -11.07
C ARG A 143 -4.26 -21.26 -10.79
N LYS A 144 -5.39 -21.20 -10.07
CA LYS A 144 -6.15 -22.41 -9.69
C LYS A 144 -6.72 -23.12 -10.92
N TRP A 145 -7.24 -22.36 -11.89
CA TRP A 145 -7.84 -22.91 -13.11
C TRP A 145 -6.77 -23.52 -14.03
N ILE A 146 -5.64 -22.84 -14.24
CA ILE A 146 -4.57 -23.31 -15.11
C ILE A 146 -3.89 -24.56 -14.54
N ILE A 147 -3.65 -24.62 -13.23
CA ILE A 147 -3.09 -25.81 -12.58
C ILE A 147 -4.05 -27.00 -12.70
N LYS A 148 -5.37 -26.77 -12.55
CA LYS A 148 -6.39 -27.82 -12.70
C LYS A 148 -6.49 -28.35 -14.14
N SER A 149 -6.33 -27.48 -15.14
CA SER A 149 -6.52 -27.86 -16.55
C SER A 149 -5.26 -28.39 -17.24
N ARG A 150 -4.06 -27.91 -16.88
CA ARG A 150 -2.81 -28.23 -17.61
C ARG A 150 -1.68 -28.78 -16.73
N GLY A 151 -1.90 -28.94 -15.44
CA GLY A 151 -0.90 -29.47 -14.50
C GLY A 151 0.16 -28.46 -14.08
N LEU A 152 0.87 -28.79 -13.00
CA LEU A 152 1.87 -27.91 -12.35
C LEU A 152 3.09 -27.65 -13.24
N GLU A 153 3.51 -28.65 -14.03
CA GLU A 153 4.68 -28.55 -14.91
C GLU A 153 4.45 -27.58 -16.07
N TRP A 154 3.26 -27.57 -16.68
CA TRP A 154 2.93 -26.63 -17.76
C TRP A 154 2.80 -25.18 -17.25
N PHE A 155 2.28 -25.00 -16.03
CA PHE A 155 2.22 -23.71 -15.36
C PHE A 155 3.63 -23.14 -15.14
N ASN A 156 4.55 -23.96 -14.62
CA ASN A 156 5.92 -23.53 -14.36
C ASN A 156 6.74 -23.32 -15.64
N ALA A 157 6.59 -24.18 -16.65
CA ALA A 157 7.42 -24.14 -17.85
C ALA A 157 6.96 -23.11 -18.90
N LYS A 158 5.65 -22.90 -19.07
CA LYS A 158 5.09 -22.05 -20.15
C LYS A 158 4.38 -20.80 -19.66
N PHE A 159 3.63 -20.89 -18.56
CA PHE A 159 2.81 -19.78 -18.08
C PHE A 159 3.62 -18.75 -17.28
N LEU A 160 4.47 -19.21 -16.34
CA LEU A 160 5.38 -18.33 -15.62
C LEU A 160 6.33 -17.59 -16.59
N HIS A 161 6.91 -18.30 -17.56
CA HIS A 161 7.86 -17.71 -18.51
C HIS A 161 7.21 -16.63 -19.40
N ARG A 162 5.93 -16.81 -19.79
CA ARG A 162 5.14 -15.80 -20.51
C ARG A 162 4.72 -14.61 -19.64
N LEU A 163 4.56 -14.83 -18.33
CA LEU A 163 4.20 -13.77 -17.39
C LEU A 163 5.40 -12.94 -16.96
N THR A 164 6.61 -13.50 -16.88
CA THR A 164 7.83 -12.78 -16.52
C THR A 164 8.03 -11.43 -17.23
N PRO A 165 7.82 -11.30 -18.56
CA PRO A 165 7.94 -10.00 -19.24
C PRO A 165 6.78 -9.02 -18.98
N ILE A 166 5.66 -9.49 -18.40
CA ILE A 166 4.44 -8.70 -18.15
C ILE A 166 4.29 -8.37 -16.66
N SER A 167 4.85 -9.21 -15.77
CA SER A 167 4.98 -8.95 -14.34
C SER A 167 6.24 -8.13 -14.08
N ILE A 168 6.10 -6.81 -14.13
CA ILE A 168 7.07 -5.87 -13.54
C ILE A 168 6.91 -5.89 -12.02
#